data_AF-A0A0Q4Y325-F1
#
_entry.id   AF-A0A0Q4Y325-F1
#
_cell.length_a   1.000
_cell.length_b   1.000
_cell.length_c   1.000
_cell.angle_alpha   90.00
_cell.angle_beta   90.00
_cell.angle_gamma   90.00
#
_symmetry.space_group_name_H-M   'P 1'
#
loop_
_entity.id
_entity.type
_entity.pdbx_description
1 polymer ?
#
loop_
_entity_poly.entity_id
_entity_poly.type
_entity_poly.pdbx_seq_one_letter_code
_entity_poly.pdbx_strand_id
1 'polypeptide(L)'
;MMDTDERLVALASMSQATDQFYRAAVGIGNHPFIEFAGLMREYINACWRAHEDGIDFSECNRHTGMALPMEPVMSDYVNEKLACIYAGSKVLDARAAHQTDHRSVHGACAPTRLV
;
A
#
# COMPACT_ATOMS: atom_id res chain seq x y z
N MET A 1 0.73 -14.02 -11.31
CA MET A 1 -0.35 -14.82 -10.72
C MET A 1 0.25 -16.03 -10.03
N MET A 2 0.04 -16.13 -8.73
CA MET A 2 0.40 -17.24 -7.86
C MET A 2 -0.81 -18.15 -7.64
N ASP A 3 -0.59 -19.45 -7.56
CA ASP A 3 -1.60 -20.39 -7.09
C ASP A 3 -1.77 -20.38 -5.56
N THR A 4 -2.63 -21.25 -5.04
CA THR A 4 -2.90 -21.34 -3.59
C THR A 4 -1.68 -21.76 -2.77
N ASP A 5 -0.90 -22.73 -3.25
CA ASP A 5 0.25 -23.25 -2.51
C ASP A 5 1.43 -22.26 -2.59
N GLU A 6 1.64 -21.66 -3.75
CA GLU A 6 2.62 -20.59 -3.95
C GLU A 6 2.35 -19.39 -3.02
N ARG A 7 1.08 -19.01 -2.83
CA ARG A 7 0.69 -17.97 -1.87
C ARG A 7 1.03 -18.34 -0.43
N LEU A 8 0.82 -19.59 -0.01
CA LEU A 8 1.18 -20.05 1.33
C LEU A 8 2.69 -20.00 1.57
N VAL A 9 3.47 -20.45 0.59
CA VAL A 9 4.94 -20.37 0.64
C VAL A 9 5.40 -18.91 0.71
N ALA A 10 4.78 -18.03 -0.07
CA ALA A 10 5.08 -16.61 -0.05
C ALA A 10 4.75 -15.98 1.31
N LEU A 11 3.58 -16.28 1.91
CA LEU A 11 3.18 -15.79 3.24
C LEU A 11 4.17 -16.21 4.33
N ALA A 12 4.60 -17.47 4.32
CA ALA A 12 5.62 -17.96 5.24
C ALA A 12 6.97 -17.25 5.04
N SER A 13 7.40 -17.08 3.79
CA SER A 13 8.67 -16.44 3.45
C SER A 13 8.68 -14.95 3.83
N MET A 14 7.58 -14.23 3.57
CA MET A 14 7.42 -12.82 3.98
C MET A 14 7.46 -12.66 5.49
N SER A 15 6.82 -13.58 6.24
CA SER A 15 6.86 -13.58 7.70
C SER A 15 8.28 -13.78 8.22
N GLN A 16 9.01 -14.76 7.67
CA GLN A 16 10.41 -15.01 8.04
C GLN A 16 11.32 -13.82 7.72
N ALA A 17 11.13 -13.16 6.57
CA ALA A 17 11.88 -11.96 6.20
C ALA A 17 11.59 -10.80 7.17
N THR A 18 10.32 -10.60 7.52
CA THR A 18 9.90 -9.55 8.47
C THR A 18 10.49 -9.79 9.87
N ASP A 19 10.54 -11.04 10.33
CA ASP A 19 11.16 -11.38 11.62
C ASP A 19 12.68 -11.11 11.64
N GLN A 20 13.36 -11.41 10.53
CA GLN A 20 14.79 -11.11 10.39
C GLN A 20 15.04 -9.60 10.41
N PHE A 21 14.24 -8.84 9.66
CA PHE A 21 14.30 -7.38 9.69
C PHE A 21 14.06 -6.84 11.10
N TYR A 22 13.01 -7.30 11.78
CA TYR A 22 12.68 -6.83 13.13
C TYR A 22 13.86 -7.04 14.10
N ARG A 23 14.45 -8.23 14.12
CA ARG A 23 15.61 -8.53 14.97
C ARG A 23 16.80 -7.60 14.66
N ALA A 24 17.08 -7.38 13.38
CA ALA A 24 18.16 -6.48 12.97
C ALA A 24 17.87 -5.02 13.36
N ALA A 25 16.66 -4.54 13.11
CA ALA A 25 16.24 -3.18 13.42
C ALA A 25 16.25 -2.89 14.94
N VAL A 26 15.80 -3.86 15.76
CA VAL A 26 15.88 -3.79 17.22
C VAL A 26 17.34 -3.70 17.67
N GLY A 27 18.23 -4.51 17.10
CA GLY A 27 19.67 -4.46 17.39
C GLY A 27 20.32 -3.11 17.06
N ILE A 28 19.81 -2.38 16.06
CA ILE A 28 20.25 -1.03 15.69
C ILE A 28 19.74 0.02 16.69
N GLY A 29 18.57 -0.18 17.30
CA GLY A 29 17.99 0.74 18.28
C GLY A 29 17.35 2.00 17.68
N ASN A 30 17.10 2.05 16.37
CA ASN A 30 16.40 3.15 15.71
C ASN A 30 14.89 2.89 15.68
N HIS A 31 14.13 3.48 16.62
CA HIS A 31 12.71 3.23 16.79
C HIS A 31 11.85 3.46 15.52
N PRO A 32 11.92 4.63 14.84
CA PRO A 32 11.26 4.80 13.54
C PRO A 32 11.58 3.70 12.52
N PHE A 33 12.83 3.20 12.49
CA PHE A 33 13.18 2.11 11.59
C PHE A 33 12.57 0.76 12.00
N ILE A 34 12.39 0.52 13.30
CA ILE A 34 11.71 -0.67 13.82
C ILE A 34 10.23 -0.69 13.42
N GLU A 35 9.56 0.47 13.35
CA GLU A 35 8.14 0.55 12.99
C GLU A 35 7.82 0.03 11.58
N PHE A 36 8.80 0.00 10.66
CA PHE A 36 8.64 -0.67 9.36
C PHE A 36 8.35 -2.17 9.49
N ALA A 37 8.82 -2.82 10.56
CA ALA A 37 8.46 -4.21 10.85
C ALA A 37 6.95 -4.36 11.12
N GLY A 38 6.35 -3.36 11.78
CA GLY A 38 4.91 -3.30 12.00
C GLY A 38 4.14 -3.14 10.70
N LEU A 39 4.59 -2.25 9.81
CA LEU A 39 4.00 -2.09 8.48
C LEU A 39 4.04 -3.37 7.65
N MET A 40 5.20 -4.03 7.59
CA MET A 40 5.34 -5.30 6.86
C MET A 40 4.44 -6.38 7.42
N ARG A 41 4.30 -6.46 8.76
CA ARG A 41 3.43 -7.45 9.39
C ARG A 41 1.96 -7.21 9.08
N GLU A 42 1.53 -5.95 9.12
CA GLU A 42 0.15 -5.60 8.82
C GLU A 42 -0.20 -5.83 7.34
N TYR A 43 0.76 -5.60 6.44
CA TYR A 43 0.63 -5.99 5.04
C TYR A 43 0.47 -7.52 4.89
N ILE A 44 1.26 -8.33 5.61
CA ILE A 44 1.14 -9.79 5.58
C ILE A 44 -0.22 -10.25 6.12
N ASN A 45 -0.75 -9.61 7.15
CA ASN A 45 -2.10 -9.88 7.64
C ASN A 45 -3.15 -9.65 6.55
N ALA A 46 -3.02 -8.58 5.77
CA ALA A 46 -3.94 -8.31 4.66
C ALA A 46 -3.79 -9.33 3.53
N CYS A 47 -2.56 -9.79 3.24
CA CYS A 47 -2.30 -10.87 2.30
C CYS A 47 -2.89 -12.21 2.75
N TRP A 48 -2.89 -12.51 4.06
CA TRP A 48 -3.57 -13.69 4.60
C TRP A 48 -5.07 -13.65 4.32
N ARG A 49 -5.71 -12.51 4.56
CA ARG A 49 -7.13 -12.32 4.27
C ARG A 49 -7.43 -12.45 2.78
N ALA A 50 -6.62 -11.82 1.94
CA ALA A 50 -6.73 -11.97 0.49
C ALA A 50 -6.64 -13.45 0.08
N HIS A 51 -5.69 -14.20 0.64
CA HIS A 51 -5.56 -15.63 0.39
C HIS A 51 -6.78 -16.43 0.84
N GLU A 52 -7.33 -16.16 2.03
CA GLU A 52 -8.57 -16.78 2.54
C GLU A 52 -9.77 -16.52 1.62
N ASP A 53 -9.83 -15.33 1.00
CA ASP A 53 -10.84 -14.96 0.02
C ASP A 53 -10.56 -15.51 -1.39
N GLY A 54 -9.48 -16.28 -1.57
CA GLY A 54 -9.04 -16.81 -2.85
C GLY A 54 -8.39 -15.78 -3.78
N ILE A 55 -8.14 -14.56 -3.30
CA ILE A 55 -7.52 -13.45 -4.03
C ILE A 55 -6.00 -13.61 -4.08
N ASP A 56 -5.43 -13.42 -5.26
CA ASP A 56 -3.98 -13.37 -5.40
C ASP A 56 -3.45 -11.98 -5.02
N PHE A 57 -2.90 -11.88 -3.81
CA PHE A 57 -2.34 -10.64 -3.29
C PHE A 57 -1.14 -10.13 -4.09
N SER A 58 -0.46 -10.97 -4.89
CA SER A 58 0.63 -10.52 -5.76
C SER A 58 0.14 -9.66 -6.92
N GLU A 59 -1.15 -9.75 -7.24
CA GLU A 59 -1.84 -9.00 -8.29
C GLU A 59 -2.67 -7.84 -7.73
N CYS A 60 -2.77 -7.67 -6.41
CA CYS A 60 -3.47 -6.54 -5.80
C CYS A 60 -2.64 -5.27 -5.94
N ASN A 61 -3.08 -4.29 -6.76
CA ASN A 61 -2.54 -2.91 -6.84
C ASN A 61 -3.34 -2.02 -7.83
N ARG A 62 -3.09 -0.71 -7.81
CA ARG A 62 -3.81 0.28 -8.65
C ARG A 62 -3.72 0.04 -10.16
N HIS A 63 -2.74 -0.74 -10.63
CA HIS A 63 -2.59 -1.08 -12.05
C HIS A 63 -3.49 -2.25 -12.51
N THR A 64 -3.96 -3.08 -11.58
CA THR A 64 -4.91 -4.17 -11.86
C THR A 64 -6.36 -3.79 -11.51
N GLY A 65 -6.55 -2.71 -10.75
CA GLY A 65 -7.85 -2.26 -10.25
C GLY A 65 -8.33 -3.03 -9.02
N MET A 66 -7.54 -3.99 -8.53
CA MET A 66 -7.87 -4.82 -7.38
C MET A 66 -7.18 -4.27 -6.14
N ALA A 67 -7.98 -3.83 -5.16
CA ALA A 67 -7.47 -3.40 -3.87
C ALA A 67 -7.22 -4.61 -2.98
N LEU A 68 -6.15 -4.57 -2.19
CA LEU A 68 -5.91 -5.54 -1.15
C LEU A 68 -7.00 -5.38 -0.07
N PRO A 69 -7.67 -6.46 0.38
CA PRO A 69 -8.71 -6.37 1.39
C PRO A 69 -8.08 -6.00 2.74
N MET A 70 -8.42 -4.81 3.24
CA MET A 70 -8.00 -4.31 4.54
C MET A 70 -9.22 -3.97 5.39
N GLU A 71 -9.26 -4.44 6.64
CA GLU A 71 -10.24 -3.95 7.60
C GLU A 71 -9.89 -2.50 8.00
N PRO A 72 -10.87 -1.70 8.42
CA PRO A 72 -10.63 -0.35 8.92
C PRO A 72 -9.53 -0.29 10.00
N VAL A 73 -9.54 -1.24 10.94
CA VAL A 73 -8.56 -1.33 12.03
C VAL A 73 -7.12 -1.54 11.52
N MET A 74 -6.95 -2.19 10.37
CA MET A 74 -5.64 -2.40 9.75
C MET A 74 -5.12 -1.10 9.16
N SER A 75 -6.02 -0.30 8.57
CA SER A 75 -5.68 1.02 8.04
C SER A 75 -5.31 1.99 9.17
N ASP A 76 -6.01 1.95 10.30
CA ASP A 76 -5.67 2.74 11.48
C ASP A 76 -4.29 2.38 12.03
N TYR A 77 -3.98 1.08 12.13
CA TYR A 77 -2.66 0.60 12.54
C TYR A 77 -1.55 1.06 11.58
N VAL A 78 -1.75 0.92 10.27
CA VAL A 78 -0.80 1.40 9.26
C VAL A 78 -0.57 2.91 9.39
N ASN A 79 -1.63 3.69 9.60
CA ASN A 79 -1.54 5.13 9.78
C ASN A 79 -0.78 5.50 11.06
N GLU A 80 -0.99 4.79 12.16
CA GLU A 80 -0.24 4.97 13.41
C GLU A 80 1.27 4.74 13.17
N LYS A 81 1.63 3.63 12.50
CA LYS A 81 3.02 3.30 12.19
C LYS A 81 3.67 4.35 11.28
N LEU A 82 2.97 4.79 10.24
CA LEU A 82 3.46 5.86 9.36
C LEU A 82 3.65 7.18 10.11
N ALA A 83 2.75 7.50 11.05
CA ALA A 83 2.89 8.68 11.91
C ALA A 83 4.14 8.59 12.79
N CYS A 84 4.45 7.41 13.35
CA CYS A 84 5.68 7.19 14.12
C CYS A 84 6.95 7.33 13.26
N ILE A 85 6.93 6.86 12.01
CA ILE A 85 8.10 6.90 11.11
C ILE A 85 8.39 8.32 10.65
N TYR A 86 7.36 9.05 10.22
CA TYR A 86 7.51 10.31 9.49
C TYR A 86 7.12 11.55 10.29
N ALA A 87 6.57 11.39 11.50
CA ALA A 87 6.28 12.46 12.46
C ALA A 87 5.55 13.67 11.82
N GLY A 88 4.50 13.42 11.03
CA GLY A 88 3.72 14.48 10.38
C GLY A 88 4.31 15.01 9.06
N SER A 89 5.43 14.48 8.58
CA SER A 89 5.89 14.70 7.20
C SER A 89 4.86 14.09 6.25
N LYS A 90 4.35 14.87 5.30
CA LYS A 90 3.34 14.40 4.33
C LYS A 90 4.00 13.41 3.36
N VAL A 91 3.69 12.12 3.50
CA VAL A 91 4.17 11.07 2.59
C VAL A 91 3.20 10.83 1.43
N LEU A 92 1.90 11.05 1.66
CA LEU A 92 0.87 10.96 0.63
C LEU A 92 0.03 12.24 0.65
N ASP A 93 0.09 13.03 -0.43
CA ASP A 93 -0.90 14.07 -0.68
C ASP A 93 -2.10 13.39 -1.37
N ALA A 94 -3.16 13.11 -0.60
CA ALA A 94 -4.36 12.43 -1.09
C ALA A 94 -5.01 13.13 -2.30
N ARG A 95 -4.67 14.40 -2.56
CA ARG A 95 -5.13 15.15 -3.74
C ARG A 95 -4.49 14.71 -5.06
N ALA A 96 -3.33 14.03 -5.03
CA ALA A 96 -2.66 13.54 -6.25
C ALA A 96 -3.23 12.21 -6.77
N ALA A 97 -4.00 11.48 -5.96
CA ALA A 97 -4.58 10.20 -6.35
C ALA A 97 -5.84 10.33 -7.26
N HIS A 98 -6.39 11.54 -7.41
CA HIS A 98 -7.63 11.81 -8.15
C HIS A 98 -7.42 12.62 -9.45
N GLN A 99 -6.28 12.46 -10.13
CA GLN A 99 -6.04 13.10 -11.43
C GLN A 99 -5.57 12.10 -12.50
N THR A 100 -6.38 11.09 -12.77
CA THR A 100 -6.41 10.45 -14.08
C THR A 100 -7.83 9.95 -14.36
N ASP A 101 -8.78 10.86 -14.53
CA ASP A 101 -9.93 10.56 -15.37
C ASP A 101 -10.50 11.85 -16.01
N HIS A 102 -10.96 11.71 -17.25
CA HIS A 102 -11.52 12.70 -18.17
C HIS A 102 -10.58 13.72 -18.84
N ARG A 103 -9.91 13.26 -19.90
CA ARG A 103 -9.81 14.08 -21.12
C ARG A 103 -11.22 14.22 -21.74
N SER A 104 -11.95 15.25 -21.35
CA SER A 104 -13.04 15.78 -22.18
C SER A 104 -12.41 16.59 -23.30
N VAL A 105 -12.51 16.07 -24.52
CA VAL A 105 -12.14 16.79 -25.74
C VAL A 105 -13.30 17.72 -26.08
N HIS A 106 -13.23 18.97 -25.63
CA HIS A 106 -14.08 20.04 -26.16
C HIS A 106 -13.23 21.18 -26.73
N GLY A 107 -13.20 21.20 -28.06
CA GLY A 107 -13.67 22.35 -28.84
C GLY A 107 -12.90 23.65 -28.68
N ALA A 108 -12.04 23.92 -29.65
CA ALA A 108 -11.27 25.15 -29.77
C ALA A 108 -12.11 26.40 -30.09
N CYS A 109 -11.53 27.52 -29.65
CA CYS A 109 -11.45 28.84 -30.31
C CYS A 109 -12.63 29.83 -30.22
N ALA A 110 -12.31 31.01 -29.67
CA ALA A 110 -13.14 32.19 -29.47
C ALA A 110 -13.41 32.98 -30.77
N PRO A 111 -14.46 33.82 -30.84
CA PRO A 111 -14.66 34.73 -31.96
C PRO A 111 -13.88 36.05 -31.75
N THR A 112 -12.96 36.34 -32.66
CA THR A 112 -12.36 37.68 -32.81
C THR A 112 -13.38 38.62 -33.45
N ARG A 113 -13.76 39.70 -32.77
CA ARG A 113 -14.47 40.85 -33.35
C ARG A 113 -13.55 41.57 -34.33
N LEU A 114 -13.95 41.69 -35.59
CA LEU A 114 -13.39 42.67 -36.52
C LEU A 114 -14.12 44.00 -36.33
N VAL A 115 -13.34 45.09 -36.28
CA VAL A 115 -13.75 46.44 -36.66
C VAL A 115 -13.33 46.65 -38.09
#